data_AF-A0A6A5T534-F1
#
_entry.id   AF-A0A6A5T534-F1
#
_cell.length_a   1.000
_cell.length_b   1.000
_cell.length_c   1.000
_cell.angle_alpha   90.00
_cell.angle_beta   90.00
_cell.angle_gamma   90.00
#
_symmetry.space_group_name_H-M   'P 1'
#
loop_
_entity.id
_entity.type
_entity.pdbx_description
1 polymer ?
#
loop_
_entity_poly.entity_id
_entity_poly.type
_entity_poly.pdbx_seq_one_letter_code
_entity_poly.pdbx_strand_id
1 'polypeptide(L)'
;MVRISSAFALLLTIAVGAQAAAYCQCLYADSSHCCVADNIGDCKSTCMNAVPIFQSKACKAGGKYSNVSFFNAQARTGCKP
;
A
#
# COMPACT_ATOMS: atom_id res chain seq x y z
N MET A 1 -7.97 -36.02 11.08
CA MET A 1 -6.91 -35.36 10.28
C MET A 1 -7.37 -34.08 9.59
N VAL A 2 -8.66 -33.91 9.23
CA VAL A 2 -9.18 -32.68 8.58
C VAL A 2 -9.09 -31.42 9.47
N ARG A 3 -9.25 -31.56 10.79
CA ARG A 3 -9.34 -30.44 11.75
C ARG A 3 -8.04 -29.64 11.92
N ILE A 4 -6.87 -30.30 11.84
CA ILE A 4 -5.56 -29.66 12.01
C ILE A 4 -5.18 -28.88 10.74
N SER A 5 -5.48 -29.44 9.56
CA SER A 5 -5.24 -28.79 8.28
C SER A 5 -6.06 -27.51 8.11
N SER A 6 -7.31 -27.50 8.59
CA SER A 6 -8.15 -26.29 8.60
C SER A 6 -7.65 -25.20 9.55
N ALA A 7 -7.05 -25.57 10.68
CA ALA A 7 -6.43 -24.59 11.60
C ALA A 7 -5.17 -23.96 10.98
N PHE A 8 -4.35 -24.76 10.29
CA PHE A 8 -3.19 -24.27 9.55
C PHE A 8 -3.60 -23.33 8.40
N ALA A 9 -4.63 -23.70 7.63
CA ALA A 9 -5.14 -22.87 6.55
C ALA A 9 -5.71 -21.54 7.06
N LEU A 10 -6.40 -21.54 8.19
CA LEU A 10 -6.92 -20.35 8.84
C LEU A 10 -5.80 -19.42 9.34
N LEU A 11 -4.76 -19.98 9.96
CA LEU A 11 -3.59 -19.21 10.39
C LEU A 11 -2.84 -18.60 9.19
N LEU A 12 -2.71 -19.33 8.09
CA LEU A 12 -2.11 -18.81 6.85
C LEU A 12 -2.93 -17.65 6.27
N THR A 13 -4.25 -17.73 6.28
CA THR A 13 -5.12 -16.66 5.76
C THR A 13 -5.06 -15.40 6.62
N ILE A 14 -5.01 -15.53 7.95
CA ILE A 14 -4.85 -14.40 8.86
C ILE A 14 -3.47 -13.73 8.66
N ALA A 15 -2.41 -14.52 8.50
CA ALA A 15 -1.06 -14.01 8.29
C ALA A 15 -0.93 -13.21 6.98
N VAL A 16 -1.62 -13.62 5.91
CA VAL A 16 -1.65 -12.87 4.64
C VAL A 16 -2.52 -11.62 4.75
N GLY A 17 -3.62 -11.67 5.52
CA GLY A 17 -4.51 -10.52 5.75
C GLY A 17 -3.86 -9.37 6.53
N ALA A 18 -2.99 -9.68 7.51
CA ALA A 18 -2.31 -8.68 8.33
C ALA A 18 -1.31 -7.80 7.56
N GLN A 19 -0.89 -8.23 6.36
CA GLN A 19 0.09 -7.50 5.53
C GLN A 19 -0.55 -6.35 4.72
N ALA A 20 -1.85 -6.10 4.89
CA ALA A 20 -2.66 -5.14 4.12
C ALA A 20 -2.34 -3.65 4.33
N ALA A 21 -1.48 -3.28 5.28
CA ALA A 21 -1.25 -1.88 5.64
C ALA A 21 0.23 -1.46 5.68
N ALA A 22 1.12 -2.19 5.00
CA ALA A 22 2.56 -1.86 4.98
C ALA A 22 2.96 -0.85 3.88
N TYR A 23 2.01 -0.45 3.03
CA TYR A 23 2.25 0.45 1.90
C TYR A 23 1.14 1.49 1.79
N CYS A 24 1.54 2.74 1.54
CA CYS A 24 0.61 3.81 1.21
C CYS A 24 0.45 3.91 -0.31
N GLN A 25 -0.78 3.76 -0.79
CA GLN A 25 -1.16 4.09 -2.14
C GLN A 25 -1.69 5.53 -2.18
N CYS A 26 -0.89 6.48 -2.64
CA CYS A 26 -1.29 7.87 -2.82
C CYS A 26 -2.04 8.05 -4.15
N LEU A 27 -3.15 8.77 -4.11
CA LEU A 27 -3.97 9.03 -5.30
C LEU A 27 -3.51 10.31 -6.00
N TYR A 28 -3.62 10.28 -7.33
CA TYR A 28 -3.55 11.46 -8.18
C TYR A 28 -4.94 12.04 -8.41
N ALA A 29 -5.00 13.32 -8.82
CA ALA A 29 -6.25 13.97 -9.20
C ALA A 29 -6.90 13.37 -10.45
N ASP A 30 -6.13 12.65 -11.28
CA ASP A 30 -6.59 11.93 -12.47
C ASP A 30 -7.01 10.47 -12.18
N SER A 31 -7.19 10.11 -10.91
CA SER A 31 -7.50 8.76 -10.44
C SER A 31 -6.39 7.71 -10.64
N SER A 32 -5.21 8.09 -11.12
CA SER A 32 -4.04 7.22 -11.04
C SER A 32 -3.59 7.06 -9.59
N HIS A 33 -2.67 6.13 -9.34
CA HIS A 33 -2.12 5.91 -8.00
C HIS A 33 -0.65 5.52 -8.01
N CYS A 34 -0.01 5.85 -6.91
CA CYS A 34 1.42 5.87 -6.68
C CYS A 34 1.65 5.15 -5.34
N CYS A 35 2.56 4.19 -5.25
CA CYS A 35 2.81 3.45 -4.01
C CYS A 35 4.15 3.87 -3.39
N VAL A 36 4.13 4.20 -2.11
CA VAL A 36 5.31 4.44 -1.29
C VAL A 36 5.36 3.39 -0.18
N ALA A 37 6.53 2.79 0.00
CA ALA A 37 6.79 1.90 1.12
C ALA A 37 6.86 2.77 2.37
N ASP A 38 5.76 2.85 3.11
CA ASP A 38 5.73 3.58 4.36
C ASP A 38 5.58 2.57 5.50
N ASN A 39 6.68 2.39 6.22
CA ASN A 39 6.74 1.52 7.40
C ASN A 39 6.98 2.35 8.67
N ILE A 40 6.85 3.70 8.59
CA ILE A 40 7.41 4.61 9.60
C ILE A 40 6.45 5.77 9.97
N GLY A 41 5.40 6.09 9.20
CA GLY A 41 4.57 7.28 9.43
C GLY A 41 3.10 7.22 8.98
N ASP A 42 2.42 8.36 9.09
CA ASP A 42 1.03 8.54 8.64
C ASP A 42 1.00 8.72 7.12
N CYS A 43 0.41 7.76 6.41
CA CYS A 43 0.27 7.78 4.95
C CYS A 43 -0.28 9.09 4.39
N LYS A 44 -1.12 9.81 5.14
CA LYS A 44 -1.64 11.11 4.73
C LYS A 44 -0.50 12.10 4.54
N SER A 45 0.43 12.17 5.51
CA SER A 45 1.59 13.06 5.47
C SER A 45 2.55 12.68 4.35
N THR A 46 2.78 11.39 4.16
CA THR A 46 3.62 10.87 3.08
C THR A 46 3.04 11.21 1.71
N CYS A 47 1.74 10.99 1.52
CA CYS A 47 1.04 11.29 0.27
C CYS A 47 0.82 12.78 0.01
N MET A 48 0.99 13.66 1.00
CA MET A 48 1.01 15.11 0.78
C MET A 48 2.23 15.58 -0.01
N ASN A 49 3.37 14.87 0.13
CA ASN A 49 4.63 15.23 -0.51
C ASN A 49 5.08 14.25 -1.60
N ALA A 50 4.45 13.08 -1.68
CA ALA A 50 4.86 12.01 -2.56
C ALA A 50 4.98 12.43 -4.04
N VAL A 51 6.10 12.04 -4.64
CA VAL A 51 6.39 12.21 -6.07
C VAL A 51 6.76 10.84 -6.67
N PRO A 52 6.16 10.44 -7.79
CA PRO A 52 6.57 9.24 -8.51
C PRO A 52 8.03 9.29 -8.92
N ILE A 53 8.69 8.13 -8.89
CA ILE A 53 10.12 8.03 -9.25
C ILE A 53 10.33 8.30 -10.75
N PHE A 54 9.36 7.95 -11.59
CA PHE A 54 9.47 7.99 -13.05
C PHE A 54 8.65 9.10 -13.72
N GLN A 55 7.98 9.97 -12.94
CA GLN A 55 7.19 11.07 -13.48
C GLN A 55 7.40 12.35 -12.66
N SER A 56 7.12 13.50 -13.27
CA SER A 56 7.23 14.80 -12.60
C SER A 56 5.91 15.26 -11.97
N LYS A 57 4.81 14.56 -12.25
CA LYS A 57 3.50 14.87 -11.69
C LYS A 57 3.45 14.35 -10.26
N ALA A 58 3.17 15.20 -9.29
CA ALA A 58 3.11 14.77 -7.91
C ALA A 58 1.80 13.99 -7.60
N CYS A 59 1.88 12.94 -6.80
CA CYS A 59 0.72 12.13 -6.36
C CYS A 59 0.06 12.70 -5.10
N LYS A 60 -0.18 14.01 -5.13
CA LYS A 60 -0.75 14.75 -4.01
C LYS A 60 -2.15 15.23 -4.34
N ALA A 61 -3.11 14.31 -4.41
CA ALA A 61 -4.54 14.63 -4.45
C ALA A 61 -5.04 15.09 -3.07
N GLY A 62 -4.38 16.09 -2.48
CA GLY A 62 -4.69 16.59 -1.13
C GLY A 62 -4.41 15.57 -0.01
N GLY A 63 -3.42 14.69 -0.20
CA GLY A 63 -3.09 13.66 0.78
C GLY A 63 -4.09 12.50 0.83
N LYS A 64 -4.91 12.31 -0.21
CA LYS A 64 -5.74 11.11 -0.35
C LYS A 64 -4.85 9.88 -0.52
N TYR A 65 -5.04 8.90 0.37
CA TYR A 65 -4.31 7.66 0.39
C TYR A 65 -5.25 6.47 0.55
N SER A 66 -4.75 5.30 0.17
CA SER A 66 -5.33 4.00 0.49
C SER A 66 -4.22 3.12 1.08
N ASN A 67 -4.51 2.39 2.15
CA ASN A 67 -3.57 1.42 2.69
C ASN A 67 -3.67 0.13 1.88
N VAL A 68 -2.53 -0.31 1.35
CA VAL A 68 -2.46 -1.50 0.51
C VAL A 68 -1.42 -2.48 1.04
N SER A 69 -1.64 -3.76 0.77
CA SER A 69 -0.64 -4.79 1.06
C SER A 69 0.56 -4.69 0.13
N PHE A 70 1.68 -5.25 0.59
CA PHE A 70 2.85 -5.51 -0.25
C PHE A 70 2.50 -6.16 -1.60
N PHE A 71 1.62 -7.17 -1.58
CA PHE A 71 1.14 -7.84 -2.79
C PHE A 71 0.46 -6.89 -3.78
N ASN A 72 -0.34 -5.95 -3.28
CA ASN A 72 -0.99 -4.94 -4.10
C ASN A 72 -0.03 -3.83 -4.54
N ALA A 73 1.04 -3.58 -3.77
CA ALA A 73 2.04 -2.56 -4.08
C ALA A 73 3.06 -3.03 -5.14
N GLN A 74 3.38 -4.32 -5.23
CA GLN A 74 4.36 -4.86 -6.19
C GLN A 74 4.06 -4.52 -7.66
N ALA A 75 2.79 -4.44 -8.04
CA ALA A 75 2.37 -4.14 -9.40
C ALA A 75 2.09 -2.64 -9.64
N ARG A 76 2.46 -1.76 -8.70
CA ARG A 76 2.15 -0.32 -8.74
C ARG A 76 3.42 0.51 -8.89
N THR A 77 3.26 1.73 -9.43
CA THR A 77 4.37 2.66 -9.63
C THR A 77 4.95 3.10 -8.28
N GLY A 78 6.25 2.86 -8.09
CA GLY A 78 6.98 3.28 -6.90
C GLY A 78 7.17 4.79 -6.82
N CYS A 79 7.04 5.33 -5.60
CA CYS A 79 7.05 6.76 -5.33
C CYS A 79 7.93 7.07 -4.13
N LYS A 80 8.57 8.24 -4.18
CA LYS A 80 9.37 8.76 -3.07
C LYS A 80 8.52 9.72 -2.23
N PRO A 81 8.68 9.72 -0.89
CA PRO A 81 8.08 10.72 -0.02
C PRO A 81 8.53 12.14 -0.40
#